data_AF-A0A9W3X0B8-F1
#
_entry.id   AF-A0A9W3X0B8-F1
#
_cell.length_a   1.000
_cell.length_b   1.000
_cell.length_c   1.000
_cell.angle_alpha   90.00
_cell.angle_beta   90.00
_cell.angle_gamma   90.00
#
_symmetry.space_group_name_H-M   'P 1'
#
loop_
_entity.id
_entity.type
_entity.pdbx_description
1 polymer ?
#
loop_
_entity_poly.entity_id
_entity_poly.type
_entity_poly.pdbx_seq_one_letter_code
_entity_poly.pdbx_strand_id
1 'polypeptide(L)'
;MYVKDRPNRFQHDDFHLENIIVRDGKYVGVVDFNGYDWGDPLHDFVKIALFARDISIPYSIGQIEGYFNRRIPEEFWKLYAVYVGMTVFSSVVWTLRAAPHMLDDMLERLHIVLEDHKNFELSKPSWFQPDKIDMK
;
A
#
# COMPACT_ATOMS: atom_id res chain seq x y z
N MET A 1 4.24 -14.22 15.21
CA MET A 1 3.49 -13.68 16.37
C MET A 1 2.56 -12.54 15.97
N TYR A 2 2.99 -11.57 15.14
CA TYR A 2 2.18 -10.40 14.75
C TYR A 2 0.92 -10.69 13.91
N VAL A 3 0.94 -11.74 13.08
CA VAL A 3 -0.18 -12.06 12.17
C VAL A 3 -1.26 -12.95 12.79
N LYS A 4 -1.11 -13.32 14.07
CA LYS A 4 -2.07 -14.21 14.75
C LYS A 4 -3.29 -13.40 15.21
N ASP A 5 -4.48 -14.02 15.14
CA ASP A 5 -5.75 -13.46 15.63
C ASP A 5 -6.12 -12.10 15.01
N ARG A 6 -5.62 -11.83 13.80
CA ARG A 6 -5.97 -10.65 13.02
C ARG A 6 -7.40 -10.77 12.49
N PRO A 7 -8.14 -9.66 12.38
CA PRO A 7 -9.51 -9.70 11.88
C PRO A 7 -9.53 -10.18 10.44
N ASN A 8 -10.55 -10.95 10.08
CA ASN A 8 -10.87 -11.28 8.70
C ASN A 8 -12.10 -10.45 8.28
N ARG A 9 -11.94 -9.61 7.25
CA ARG A 9 -12.91 -8.64 6.76
C ARG A 9 -12.87 -8.60 5.23
N PHE A 10 -13.98 -8.18 4.64
CA PHE A 10 -14.07 -7.90 3.22
C PHE A 10 -13.08 -6.80 2.82
N GLN A 11 -12.32 -7.05 1.77
CA GLN A 11 -11.28 -6.17 1.22
C GLN A 11 -11.62 -5.83 -0.22
N HIS A 12 -11.18 -4.65 -0.66
CA HIS A 12 -11.18 -4.38 -2.08
C HIS A 12 -10.09 -5.21 -2.78
N ASP A 13 -8.95 -5.42 -2.11
CA ASP A 13 -7.75 -6.12 -2.60
C ASP A 13 -7.12 -5.53 -3.88
N ASP A 14 -7.63 -4.39 -4.33
CA ASP A 14 -7.08 -3.60 -5.43
C ASP A 14 -7.39 -2.10 -5.28
N PHE A 15 -7.29 -1.60 -4.04
CA PHE A 15 -7.57 -0.21 -3.75
C PHE A 15 -6.40 0.69 -4.20
N HIS A 16 -6.53 1.33 -5.36
CA HIS A 16 -5.57 2.31 -5.88
C HIS A 16 -6.27 3.48 -6.59
N LEU A 17 -5.49 4.52 -6.95
CA LEU A 17 -6.00 5.79 -7.47
C LEU A 17 -6.97 5.65 -8.65
N GLU A 18 -6.75 4.69 -9.54
CA GLU A 18 -7.57 4.49 -10.75
C GLU A 18 -8.97 3.96 -10.43
N ASN A 19 -9.15 3.31 -9.28
CA ASN A 19 -10.43 2.79 -8.81
C ASN A 19 -11.23 3.81 -7.97
N ILE A 20 -10.65 4.98 -7.68
CA ILE A 20 -11.26 6.01 -6.81
C ILE A 20 -11.97 7.08 -7.66
N ILE A 21 -13.23 7.35 -7.31
CA ILE A 21 -14.03 8.41 -7.92
C ILE A 21 -14.00 9.65 -7.02
N VAL A 22 -13.54 10.76 -7.60
CA VAL A 22 -13.53 12.09 -6.97
C VAL A 22 -14.45 13.03 -7.74
N ARG A 23 -15.24 13.82 -7.01
CA ARG A 23 -16.09 14.88 -7.57
C ARG A 23 -15.98 16.12 -6.70
N ASP A 24 -15.77 17.29 -7.31
CA ASP A 24 -15.65 18.58 -6.63
C ASP A 24 -14.60 18.55 -5.49
N GLY A 25 -13.47 17.87 -5.73
CA GLY A 25 -12.38 17.70 -4.77
C GLY A 25 -12.69 16.78 -3.59
N LYS A 26 -13.80 16.02 -3.64
CA LYS A 26 -14.21 15.11 -2.56
C LYS A 26 -14.28 13.67 -3.04
N TYR A 27 -13.89 12.75 -2.16
CA TYR A 27 -14.12 11.32 -2.34
C TYR A 27 -15.62 11.04 -2.46
N VAL A 28 -16.02 10.34 -3.53
CA VAL A 28 -17.41 9.95 -3.77
C VAL A 28 -17.61 8.44 -3.62
N GLY A 29 -16.59 7.65 -3.99
CA GLY A 29 -16.67 6.21 -3.90
C GLY A 29 -15.49 5.53 -4.56
N VAL A 30 -15.52 4.21 -4.52
CA VAL A 30 -14.57 3.30 -5.16
C VAL A 30 -15.35 2.28 -5.99
N VAL A 31 -14.78 1.85 -7.11
CA VAL A 31 -15.36 0.87 -8.04
C VAL A 31 -14.39 -0.27 -8.31
N ASP A 32 -14.80 -1.26 -9.09
CA ASP A 32 -13.98 -2.41 -9.50
C ASP A 32 -13.63 -3.39 -8.37
N PHE A 33 -14.66 -3.86 -7.67
CA PHE A 33 -14.53 -4.94 -6.69
C PHE A 33 -14.39 -6.33 -7.31
N ASN A 34 -14.07 -6.49 -8.60
CA ASN A 34 -14.02 -7.82 -9.22
C ASN A 34 -12.90 -8.71 -8.64
N GLY A 35 -11.85 -8.10 -8.11
CA GLY A 35 -10.73 -8.76 -7.44
C GLY A 35 -10.86 -8.85 -5.92
N TYR A 36 -12.04 -8.64 -5.33
CA TYR A 36 -12.20 -8.61 -3.87
C TYR A 36 -11.66 -9.86 -3.17
N ASP A 37 -11.24 -9.71 -1.91
CA ASP A 37 -10.84 -10.82 -1.05
C ASP A 37 -11.30 -10.62 0.41
N TRP A 38 -10.90 -11.55 1.30
CA TRP A 38 -11.23 -11.60 2.72
C TRP A 38 -9.97 -11.81 3.56
N GLY A 39 -9.60 -10.82 4.36
CA GLY A 39 -8.34 -10.85 5.11
C GLY A 39 -8.22 -9.74 6.15
N ASP A 40 -6.99 -9.49 6.60
CA ASP A 40 -6.68 -8.35 7.47
C ASP A 40 -6.83 -7.05 6.68
N PRO A 41 -7.73 -6.11 7.06
CA PRO A 41 -7.88 -4.83 6.38
C PRO A 41 -6.58 -4.07 6.10
N LEU A 42 -5.55 -4.27 6.93
CA LEU A 42 -4.25 -3.64 6.73
C LEU A 42 -3.51 -4.13 5.48
N HIS A 43 -3.88 -5.29 4.92
CA HIS A 43 -3.29 -5.81 3.70
C HIS A 43 -3.60 -4.92 2.48
N ASP A 44 -4.77 -4.26 2.40
CA ASP A 44 -5.11 -3.36 1.28
C ASP A 44 -4.06 -2.22 1.12
N PHE A 45 -3.35 -1.87 2.20
CA PHE A 45 -2.30 -0.85 2.15
C PHE A 45 -1.07 -1.27 1.34
N VAL A 46 -0.86 -2.54 1.03
CA VAL A 46 0.27 -2.96 0.16
C VAL A 46 0.21 -2.29 -1.22
N LYS A 47 -0.99 -1.91 -1.68
CA LYS A 47 -1.19 -1.16 -2.93
C LYS A 47 -0.55 0.22 -2.90
N ILE A 48 -0.37 0.82 -1.71
CA ILE A 48 0.41 2.06 -1.57
C ILE A 48 1.86 1.81 -1.96
N ALA A 49 2.48 0.78 -1.40
CA ALA A 49 3.88 0.43 -1.68
C ALA A 49 4.09 0.16 -3.17
N LEU A 50 3.19 -0.60 -3.80
CA LEU A 50 3.35 -1.08 -5.18
C LEU A 50 2.92 -0.06 -6.24
N PHE A 51 1.91 0.77 -5.96
CA PHE A 51 1.25 1.58 -6.99
C PHE A 51 1.12 3.07 -6.68
N ALA A 52 0.93 3.47 -5.44
CA ALA A 52 0.62 4.88 -5.13
C ALA A 52 1.83 5.71 -4.72
N ARG A 53 2.76 5.12 -3.94
CA ARG A 53 3.90 5.82 -3.37
C ARG A 53 4.79 6.46 -4.42
N ASP A 54 5.04 5.74 -5.51
CA ASP A 54 5.93 6.22 -6.57
C ASP A 54 5.32 7.42 -7.32
N ILE A 55 4.00 7.43 -7.46
CA ILE A 55 3.25 8.51 -8.10
C ILE A 55 3.14 9.74 -7.18
N SER A 56 2.80 9.55 -5.90
CA SER A 56 2.54 10.65 -4.98
C SER A 56 2.71 10.25 -3.51
N ILE A 57 3.82 10.71 -2.92
CA ILE A 57 4.08 10.62 -1.48
C ILE A 57 2.98 11.35 -0.66
N PRO A 58 2.54 12.57 -1.01
CA PRO A 58 1.49 13.25 -0.24
C PRO A 58 0.16 12.50 -0.22
N TYR A 59 -0.25 11.91 -1.35
CA TYR A 59 -1.45 11.08 -1.40
C TYR A 59 -1.30 9.85 -0.49
N SER A 60 -0.17 9.17 -0.58
CA SER A 60 0.12 7.96 0.21
C SER A 60 0.11 8.23 1.72
N ILE A 61 0.69 9.36 2.14
CA ILE A 61 0.63 9.81 3.53
C ILE A 61 -0.81 10.13 3.92
N GLY A 62 -1.53 10.90 3.11
CA GLY A 62 -2.92 11.26 3.37
C GLY A 62 -3.86 10.06 3.49
N GLN A 63 -3.63 9.00 2.70
CA GLN A 63 -4.41 7.76 2.77
C GLN A 63 -4.23 7.04 4.11
N ILE A 64 -2.98 6.90 4.58
CA ILE A 64 -2.68 6.27 5.87
C ILE A 64 -3.16 7.14 7.03
N GLU A 65 -2.85 8.45 7.02
CA GLU A 65 -3.29 9.36 8.06
C GLU A 65 -4.81 9.45 8.15
N GLY A 66 -5.50 9.54 7.01
CA GLY A 66 -6.95 9.61 6.93
C GLY A 66 -7.61 8.36 7.49
N TYR A 67 -7.11 7.16 7.15
CA TYR A 67 -7.64 5.90 7.68
C TYR A 67 -7.55 5.82 9.21
N PHE A 68 -6.44 6.29 9.80
CA PHE A 68 -6.23 6.26 11.25
C PHE A 68 -6.65 7.54 11.98
N ASN A 69 -7.26 8.52 11.30
CA ASN A 69 -7.48 9.87 11.84
C ASN A 69 -6.22 10.41 12.56
N ARG A 70 -5.07 10.32 11.88
CA ARG A 70 -3.72 10.73 12.36
C ARG A 70 -3.22 10.02 13.62
N ARG A 71 -3.89 8.96 14.07
CA ARG A 71 -3.49 8.15 15.24
C ARG A 71 -3.05 6.76 14.81
N ILE A 72 -1.93 6.71 14.07
CA ILE A 72 -1.40 5.47 13.48
C ILE A 72 -0.74 4.63 14.59
N PRO A 73 -1.21 3.40 14.85
CA PRO A 73 -0.58 2.52 15.83
C PRO A 73 0.80 2.06 15.37
N GLU A 74 1.78 1.96 16.29
CA GLU A 74 3.11 1.42 15.96
C GLU A 74 3.06 -0.01 15.37
N GLU A 75 2.06 -0.80 15.76
CA GLU A 75 1.84 -2.14 15.22
C GLU A 75 1.51 -2.13 13.71
N PHE A 76 0.86 -1.08 13.21
CA PHE A 76 0.54 -0.94 11.80
C PHE A 76 1.79 -1.05 10.94
N TRP A 77 2.86 -0.34 11.29
CA TRP A 77 4.11 -0.35 10.51
C TRP A 77 4.78 -1.71 10.46
N LYS A 78 4.72 -2.48 11.55
CA LYS A 78 5.26 -3.84 11.59
C LYS A 78 4.46 -4.77 10.67
N LEU A 79 3.13 -4.69 10.71
CA LEU A 79 2.25 -5.51 9.86
C LEU A 79 2.36 -5.11 8.39
N TYR A 80 2.34 -3.81 8.11
CA TYR A 80 2.52 -3.25 6.79
C TYR A 80 3.83 -3.74 6.16
N ALA A 81 4.96 -3.66 6.87
CA ALA A 81 6.24 -4.16 6.37
C ALA A 81 6.21 -5.67 6.09
N VAL A 82 5.55 -6.48 6.93
CA VAL A 82 5.39 -7.92 6.70
C VAL A 82 4.57 -8.17 5.42
N TYR A 83 3.43 -7.52 5.27
CA TYR A 83 2.57 -7.69 4.10
C TYR A 83 3.27 -7.23 2.82
N VAL A 84 3.87 -6.03 2.82
CA VAL A 84 4.66 -5.54 1.70
C VAL A 84 5.80 -6.49 1.35
N GLY A 85 6.54 -7.00 2.34
CA GLY A 85 7.61 -7.97 2.12
C GLY A 85 7.12 -9.28 1.49
N MET A 86 5.94 -9.78 1.89
CA MET A 86 5.31 -10.93 1.25
C MET A 86 4.93 -10.65 -0.21
N THR A 87 4.50 -9.42 -0.52
CA THR A 87 4.11 -9.07 -1.88
C THR A 87 5.28 -9.09 -2.87
N VAL A 88 6.51 -8.79 -2.44
CA VAL A 88 7.69 -8.67 -3.32
C VAL A 88 7.83 -9.87 -4.27
N PHE A 89 7.84 -11.08 -3.72
CA PHE A 89 7.97 -12.29 -4.52
C PHE A 89 6.69 -12.59 -5.33
N SER A 90 5.52 -12.41 -4.72
CA SER A 90 4.25 -12.71 -5.37
C SER A 90 3.98 -11.82 -6.58
N SER A 91 4.40 -10.55 -6.52
CA SER A 91 4.25 -9.58 -7.62
C SER A 91 5.08 -9.97 -8.82
N VAL A 92 6.31 -10.46 -8.63
CA VAL A 92 7.15 -10.98 -9.73
C VAL A 92 6.49 -12.19 -10.38
N VAL A 93 6.06 -13.17 -9.58
CA VAL A 93 5.42 -14.39 -10.09
C VAL A 93 4.12 -14.08 -10.82
N TRP A 94 3.30 -13.19 -10.28
CA TRP A 94 2.07 -12.77 -10.91
C TRP A 94 2.34 -12.06 -12.24
N THR A 95 3.29 -11.11 -12.26
CA THR A 95 3.63 -10.35 -13.46
C THR A 95 4.14 -11.26 -14.58
N LEU A 96 5.02 -12.21 -14.26
CA LEU A 96 5.49 -13.22 -15.22
C LEU A 96 4.39 -14.10 -15.81
N ARG A 97 3.26 -14.27 -15.13
CA ARG A 97 2.14 -15.11 -15.58
C ARG A 97 1.06 -14.31 -16.31
N ALA A 98 0.70 -13.15 -15.77
CA ALA A 98 -0.47 -12.37 -16.19
C ALA A 98 -0.10 -11.24 -17.14
N ALA A 99 1.02 -10.57 -16.92
CA ALA A 99 1.44 -9.40 -17.70
C ALA A 99 2.97 -9.36 -17.88
N PRO A 100 3.57 -10.32 -18.63
CA PRO A 100 5.04 -10.42 -18.73
C PRO A 100 5.70 -9.16 -19.29
N HIS A 101 4.99 -8.40 -20.11
CA HIS A 101 5.44 -7.14 -20.68
C HIS A 101 5.61 -6.01 -19.65
N MET A 102 5.04 -6.15 -18.45
CA MET A 102 5.14 -5.20 -17.33
C MET A 102 6.24 -5.59 -16.32
N LEU A 103 7.06 -6.60 -16.62
CA LEU A 103 8.02 -7.14 -15.66
C LEU A 103 9.05 -6.09 -15.22
N ASP A 104 9.61 -5.34 -16.15
CA ASP A 104 10.64 -4.35 -15.85
C ASP A 104 10.07 -3.24 -14.94
N ASP A 105 8.87 -2.72 -15.25
CA ASP A 105 8.16 -1.75 -14.41
C ASP A 105 7.89 -2.30 -13.00
N MET A 106 7.51 -3.57 -12.88
CA MET A 106 7.30 -4.20 -11.58
C MET A 106 8.61 -4.32 -10.80
N LEU A 107 9.72 -4.69 -11.45
CA LEU A 107 11.02 -4.78 -10.79
C LEU A 107 11.49 -3.41 -10.29
N GLU A 108 11.30 -2.34 -11.07
CA GLU A 108 11.62 -0.97 -10.65
C GLU A 108 10.82 -0.57 -9.40
N ARG A 109 9.51 -0.82 -9.38
CA ARG A 109 8.66 -0.57 -8.20
C ARG A 109 9.14 -1.35 -6.98
N LEU A 110 9.51 -2.62 -7.15
CA LEU A 110 10.02 -3.44 -6.05
C LEU A 110 11.37 -2.95 -5.53
N HIS A 111 12.24 -2.40 -6.39
CA HIS A 111 13.47 -1.74 -5.94
C HIS A 111 13.17 -0.52 -5.07
N ILE A 112 12.22 0.33 -5.45
CA ILE A 112 11.78 1.47 -4.64
C ILE A 112 11.26 1.01 -3.27
N VAL A 113 10.44 -0.05 -3.24
CA VAL A 113 9.93 -0.64 -1.98
C VAL A 113 11.08 -1.08 -1.07
N LEU A 114 12.10 -1.73 -1.63
CA LEU A 114 13.27 -2.17 -0.87
C LEU A 114 14.06 -0.97 -0.31
N GLU A 115 14.27 0.08 -1.10
CA GLU A 115 14.94 1.30 -0.65
C GLU A 115 14.16 2.02 0.45
N ASP A 116 12.85 2.18 0.26
CA ASP A 116 11.95 2.83 1.21
C ASP A 116 12.01 2.17 2.59
N HIS A 117 12.10 0.84 2.63
CA HIS A 117 12.19 0.03 3.84
C HIS A 117 13.62 -0.27 4.28
N LYS A 118 14.65 0.24 3.58
CA LYS A 118 16.06 -0.09 3.79
C LYS A 118 16.28 -1.61 3.89
N ASN A 119 15.87 -2.33 2.85
CA ASN A 119 15.85 -3.80 2.79
C ASN A 119 15.13 -4.44 4.00
N PHE A 120 14.02 -3.85 4.43
CA PHE A 120 13.23 -4.25 5.60
C PHE A 120 13.97 -4.16 6.95
N GLU A 121 15.08 -3.42 7.05
CA GLU A 121 15.61 -2.98 8.34
C GLU A 121 14.68 -1.96 9.01
N LEU A 122 13.87 -1.24 8.23
CA LEU A 122 12.87 -0.29 8.71
C LEU A 122 11.45 -0.84 8.50
N SER A 123 10.69 -0.94 9.59
CA SER A 123 9.25 -1.28 9.53
C SER A 123 8.42 -0.12 8.99
N LYS A 124 8.68 1.09 9.48
CA LYS A 124 8.13 2.33 8.94
C LYS A 124 8.98 2.79 7.75
N PRO A 125 8.41 2.96 6.54
CA PRO A 125 9.19 3.36 5.39
C PRO A 125 9.69 4.79 5.51
N SER A 126 10.86 5.06 4.95
CA SER A 126 11.59 6.32 5.10
C SER A 126 10.87 7.54 4.50
N TRP A 127 10.00 7.33 3.50
CA TRP A 127 9.19 8.40 2.90
C TRP A 127 8.04 8.88 3.79
N PHE A 128 7.62 8.14 4.82
CA PHE A 128 6.51 8.55 5.68
C PHE A 128 6.96 9.65 6.65
N GLN A 129 6.87 10.90 6.19
CA GLN A 129 7.31 12.11 6.89
C GLN A 129 6.20 13.18 6.81
N PRO A 130 5.06 13.01 7.52
CA PRO A 130 3.90 13.90 7.41
C PRO A 130 4.23 15.35 7.75
N ASP A 131 5.07 15.57 8.76
CA ASP A 131 5.48 16.92 9.21
C ASP A 131 6.19 17.74 8.12
N LYS A 132 6.79 17.08 7.12
CA LYS A 132 7.48 17.78 6.02
C LYS A 132 6.54 18.23 4.90
N ILE A 133 5.31 17.72 4.86
CA ILE A 133 4.30 18.10 3.85
C ILE A 133 3.52 19.33 4.30
N ASP A 134 3.17 19.41 5.58
CA ASP A 134 2.39 20.51 6.16
C ASP A 134 3.19 21.84 6.27
N MET A 135 4.47 21.86 5.85
CA MET A 135 5.32 23.05 5.80
C MET A 135 5.15 23.90 4.51
N LYS A 136 4.09 23.68 3.73
CA LYS A 136 3.75 24.47 2.54
C LYS A 136 2.52 25.36 2.74
#